data_AF-A0A0R3T6W3-F1
#
_entry.id   AF-A0A0R3T6W3-F1
#
_cell.length_a   1.000
_cell.length_b   1.000
_cell.length_c   1.000
_cell.angle_alpha   90.00
_cell.angle_beta   90.00
_cell.angle_gamma   90.00
#
_symmetry.space_group_name_H-M   'P 1'
#
loop_
_entity.id
_entity.type
_entity.pdbx_description
1 polymer ?
#
loop_
_entity_poly.entity_id
_entity_poly.type
_entity_poly.pdbx_seq_one_letter_code
_entity_poly.pdbx_strand_id
1 'polypeptide(L)'
;MTLLENSLEMSLGRVAYPPGLQFKNLEPVTRPRTLSFPFTFDLFQEGAILCIEYNEPVMAAANTSAGKTVVGEYTYAIAKALGEKRRVIYTTPIKDLSNQKYREFFLGV
;
A
#
# COMPACT_ATOMS: atom_id res chain seq x y z
N MET A 1 -20.02 -6.96 4.27
CA MET A 1 -18.58 -7.19 4.11
C MET A 1 -18.35 -8.65 4.46
N THR A 2 -18.25 -9.53 3.46
CA THR A 2 -18.12 -10.98 3.68
C THR A 2 -16.63 -11.30 3.81
N LEU A 3 -16.22 -11.82 4.96
CA LEU A 3 -14.86 -12.29 5.18
C LEU A 3 -14.80 -13.74 4.69
N LEU A 4 -14.07 -13.99 3.60
CA LEU A 4 -13.80 -15.33 3.11
C LEU A 4 -12.49 -15.80 3.74
N GLU A 5 -12.59 -16.64 4.77
CA GLU A 5 -11.40 -17.25 5.39
C GLU A 5 -10.99 -18.49 4.58
N ASN A 6 -9.77 -18.50 4.03
CA ASN A 6 -9.21 -19.64 3.30
C ASN A 6 -7.72 -19.83 3.65
N SER A 7 -7.32 -21.10 3.79
CA SER A 7 -6.13 -21.60 4.50
C SER A 7 -4.74 -21.17 4.01
N LEU A 8 -4.64 -20.26 3.03
CA LEU A 8 -3.41 -19.57 2.61
C LEU A 8 -3.24 -18.17 3.28
N GLU A 9 -4.20 -17.76 4.12
CA GLU A 9 -4.32 -16.44 4.78
C GLU A 9 -3.28 -16.10 5.87
N MET A 10 -2.31 -16.97 6.18
CA MET A 10 -1.39 -16.68 7.29
C MET A 10 -0.32 -15.63 6.95
N SER A 11 -0.13 -15.27 5.68
CA SER A 11 0.93 -14.35 5.23
C SER A 11 0.45 -13.12 4.45
N LEU A 12 -0.65 -13.23 3.71
CA LEU A 12 -1.36 -12.10 3.10
C LEU A 12 -2.62 -11.86 3.92
N GLY A 13 -2.81 -10.66 4.48
CA GLY A 13 -3.95 -10.36 5.35
C GLY A 13 -5.33 -10.62 4.71
N ARG A 14 -6.38 -10.54 5.55
CA ARG A 14 -7.77 -10.75 5.15
C ARG A 14 -8.18 -9.83 4.00
N VAL A 15 -8.82 -10.40 2.97
CA VAL A 15 -9.37 -9.62 1.84
C VAL A 15 -10.90 -9.54 1.98
N ALA A 16 -11.44 -8.33 1.92
CA ALA A 16 -12.88 -8.08 2.05
C ALA A 16 -13.46 -7.61 0.71
N TYR A 17 -14.44 -8.36 0.18
CA TYR A 17 -15.17 -7.96 -1.02
C TYR A 17 -16.60 -7.50 -0.69
N PRO A 18 -17.16 -6.54 -1.45
CA PRO A 18 -18.57 -6.23 -1.39
C PRO A 18 -19.41 -7.45 -1.82
N PRO A 19 -20.65 -7.60 -1.32
CA PRO A 19 -21.55 -8.67 -1.78
C PRO A 19 -21.73 -8.62 -3.30
N GLY A 20 -21.62 -9.76 -3.97
CA GLY A 20 -21.82 -9.89 -5.42
C GLY A 20 -20.55 -9.73 -6.28
N LEU A 21 -19.41 -9.39 -5.69
CA LEU A 21 -18.11 -9.41 -6.38
C LEU A 21 -17.41 -10.75 -6.14
N GLN A 22 -16.89 -11.35 -7.22
CA GLN A 22 -16.10 -12.57 -7.13
C GLN A 22 -14.69 -12.24 -6.65
N PHE A 23 -14.17 -13.11 -5.79
CA PHE A 23 -12.78 -13.06 -5.36
C PHE A 23 -11.86 -13.26 -6.58
N LYS A 24 -10.89 -12.35 -6.75
CA LYS A 24 -9.88 -12.43 -7.80
C LYS A 24 -8.50 -12.53 -7.15
N ASN A 25 -7.79 -13.62 -7.41
CA ASN A 25 -6.37 -13.69 -7.08
C ASN A 25 -5.61 -12.65 -7.91
N LEU A 26 -4.85 -11.78 -7.23
CA LEU A 26 -3.97 -10.83 -7.88
C LEU A 26 -2.67 -11.53 -8.24
N GLU A 27 -2.31 -11.51 -9.51
CA GLU A 27 -1.05 -12.08 -9.99
C GLU A 27 0.09 -11.06 -9.87
N PRO A 28 1.33 -11.47 -9.56
CA PRO A 28 2.46 -10.56 -9.51
C PRO A 28 2.62 -9.75 -10.79
N VAL A 29 2.85 -8.44 -10.63
CA VAL A 29 3.01 -7.53 -11.76
C VAL A 29 4.39 -7.75 -12.38
N THR A 30 4.44 -7.98 -13.69
CA THR A 30 5.68 -8.30 -14.44
C THR A 30 6.49 -7.06 -14.82
N ARG A 31 5.92 -5.85 -14.68
CA ARG A 31 6.60 -4.59 -14.99
C ARG A 31 7.59 -4.21 -13.87
N PRO A 32 8.67 -3.48 -14.18
CA PRO A 32 9.58 -2.98 -13.16
C PRO A 32 8.85 -2.04 -12.20
N ARG A 33 9.10 -2.19 -10.89
CA ARG A 33 8.49 -1.35 -9.86
C ARG A 33 8.89 0.10 -10.04
N THR A 34 7.94 1.00 -9.76
CA THR A 34 8.15 2.45 -9.86
C THR A 34 9.18 2.99 -8.86
N LEU A 35 9.29 2.38 -7.68
CA LEU A 35 10.23 2.75 -6.63
C LEU A 35 10.95 1.48 -6.14
N SER A 36 12.28 1.55 -6.04
CA SER A 36 13.11 0.49 -5.46
C SER A 36 13.57 0.89 -4.06
N PHE A 37 13.62 -0.10 -3.17
CA PHE A 37 14.16 0.04 -1.82
C PHE A 37 15.41 -0.84 -1.69
N PRO A 38 16.40 -0.47 -0.85
CA PRO A 38 17.61 -1.25 -0.64
C PRO A 38 17.39 -2.49 0.25
N PHE A 39 16.15 -2.97 0.36
CA PHE A 39 15.74 -4.09 1.18
C PHE A 39 14.58 -4.84 0.54
N THR A 40 14.38 -6.09 0.96
CA THR A 40 13.23 -6.91 0.58
C THR A 40 12.01 -6.53 1.39
N PHE A 41 10.84 -6.52 0.75
CA PHE A 41 9.58 -6.23 1.42
C PHE A 41 9.09 -7.42 2.25
N ASP A 42 8.45 -7.12 3.37
CA ASP A 42 7.70 -8.11 4.14
C ASP A 42 6.43 -8.54 3.38
N LEU A 43 5.89 -9.72 3.70
CA LEU A 43 4.73 -10.30 3.03
C LEU A 43 3.50 -9.36 3.02
N PHE A 44 3.29 -8.62 4.11
CA PHE A 44 2.19 -7.64 4.18
C PHE A 44 2.44 -6.42 3.29
N GLN A 45 3.70 -5.99 3.15
CA GLN A 45 4.09 -4.87 2.29
C GLN A 45 3.91 -5.27 0.82
N GLU A 46 4.33 -6.49 0.47
CA GLU A 46 4.14 -7.06 -0.87
C GLU A 46 2.67 -7.15 -1.26
N GLY A 47 1.84 -7.71 -0.38
CA GLY A 47 0.39 -7.79 -0.61
C GLY A 47 -0.24 -6.41 -0.79
N ALA A 48 0.15 -5.43 0.02
CA ALA A 48 -0.39 -4.07 -0.10
C ALA A 48 0.06 -3.37 -1.38
N ILE A 49 1.34 -3.50 -1.75
CA ILE A 49 1.88 -2.95 -3.00
C ILE A 49 1.17 -3.59 -4.21
N LEU A 50 0.93 -4.89 -4.17
CA LEU A 50 0.20 -5.58 -5.23
C LEU A 50 -1.21 -5.03 -5.41
N CYS A 51 -1.96 -4.82 -4.31
CA CYS A 51 -3.27 -4.17 -4.39
C CYS A 51 -3.20 -2.76 -5.01
N ILE A 52 -2.20 -1.96 -4.63
CA ILE A 52 -2.01 -0.59 -5.16
C ILE A 52 -1.73 -0.62 -6.68
N GLU A 53 -0.89 -1.55 -7.13
CA GLU A 53 -0.56 -1.73 -8.55
C GLU A 53 -1.79 -2.10 -9.39
N TYR A 54 -2.72 -2.90 -8.83
CA TYR A 54 -4.01 -3.22 -9.46
C TYR A 54 -5.08 -2.15 -9.26
N ASN A 55 -4.74 -1.03 -8.61
CA ASN A 55 -5.67 0.06 -8.30
C ASN A 55 -6.87 -0.38 -7.42
N GLU A 56 -6.63 -1.36 -6.54
CA GLU A 56 -7.60 -1.87 -5.57
C GLU A 56 -7.40 -1.20 -4.20
N PRO A 57 -8.48 -0.96 -3.43
CA PRO A 57 -8.37 -0.38 -2.10
C PRO A 57 -7.69 -1.35 -1.12
N VAL A 58 -6.82 -0.83 -0.25
CA VAL A 58 -6.09 -1.63 0.73
C VAL A 58 -6.07 -0.96 2.11
N MET A 59 -6.16 -1.77 3.15
CA MET A 59 -5.94 -1.36 4.54
C MET A 59 -4.78 -2.18 5.13
N ALA A 60 -3.69 -1.49 5.48
CA ALA A 60 -2.53 -2.12 6.11
C ALA A 60 -2.57 -1.90 7.63
N ALA A 61 -2.84 -2.97 8.38
CA ALA A 61 -2.79 -2.97 9.84
C ALA A 61 -1.56 -3.75 10.33
N ALA A 62 -0.60 -3.05 10.93
CA ALA A 62 0.63 -3.62 11.46
C ALA A 62 1.19 -2.72 12.59
N ASN A 63 2.17 -3.20 13.35
CA ASN A 63 2.83 -2.41 14.39
C ASN A 63 3.63 -1.23 13.79
N THR A 64 3.90 -0.18 14.58
CA THR A 64 4.56 1.06 14.11
C THR A 64 5.94 0.79 13.50
N SER A 65 6.70 -0.15 14.06
CA SER A 65 8.02 -0.54 13.56
C SER A 65 8.00 -1.47 12.33
N ALA A 66 6.84 -1.95 11.88
CA ALA A 66 6.74 -2.92 10.78
C ALA A 66 6.98 -2.30 9.38
N GLY A 67 7.10 -0.98 9.27
CA GLY A 67 7.37 -0.33 7.97
C GLY A 67 6.13 -0.01 7.14
N LYS A 68 4.97 0.26 7.78
CA LYS A 68 3.76 0.73 7.07
C LYS A 68 4.00 1.95 6.18
N THR A 69 5.00 2.78 6.49
CA THR A 69 5.40 3.96 5.71
C THR A 69 5.77 3.60 4.27
N VAL A 70 6.41 2.44 4.05
CA VAL A 70 6.82 1.95 2.73
C VAL A 70 5.64 1.86 1.76
N VAL A 71 4.49 1.38 2.25
CA VAL A 71 3.26 1.27 1.45
C VAL A 71 2.76 2.65 1.01
N GLY A 72 2.84 3.65 1.90
CA GLY A 72 2.47 5.03 1.60
C GLY A 72 3.41 5.71 0.61
N GLU A 73 4.72 5.54 0.78
CA GLU A 73 5.74 6.05 -0.13
C GLU A 73 5.60 5.45 -1.54
N TYR A 74 5.32 4.14 -1.61
CA TYR A 74 5.10 3.45 -2.88
C TYR A 74 3.84 3.96 -3.60
N THR A 75 2.75 4.17 -2.87
CA THR A 75 1.51 4.75 -3.40
C THR A 75 1.76 6.14 -3.99
N TYR A 76 2.52 6.97 -3.29
CA TYR A 76 2.92 8.29 -3.76
C TYR A 76 3.77 8.21 -5.04
N ALA A 77 4.75 7.30 -5.08
CA ALA A 77 5.62 7.10 -6.25
C ALA A 77 4.83 6.67 -7.49
N ILE A 78 3.89 5.72 -7.36
CA ILE A 78 2.99 5.30 -8.45
C ILE A 78 2.18 6.48 -8.96
N ALA A 79 1.55 7.24 -8.07
CA ALA A 79 0.74 8.37 -8.50
C ALA A 79 1.55 9.44 -9.24
N LYS A 80 2.80 9.66 -8.82
CA LYS A 80 3.73 10.56 -9.50
C LYS A 80 4.18 10.03 -10.86
N ALA A 81 4.49 8.74 -10.96
CA ALA A 81 5.06 8.13 -12.15
C ALA A 81 4.02 7.83 -13.24
N LEU A 82 2.79 7.48 -12.87
CA LEU A 82 1.75 7.17 -13.85
C LEU A 82 1.32 8.41 -14.65
N GLY A 83 1.68 9.63 -14.25
CA GLY A 83 1.44 10.84 -15.05
C GLY A 83 -0.04 11.17 -15.29
N GLU A 84 -0.96 10.38 -14.73
CA GLU A 84 -2.41 10.45 -14.95
C GLU A 84 -3.09 11.66 -14.26
N LYS A 85 -2.33 12.69 -13.86
CA LYS A 85 -2.82 13.83 -13.06
C LYS A 85 -3.55 13.39 -11.77
N ARG A 86 -3.21 12.21 -11.24
CA ARG A 86 -3.73 11.72 -9.97
C ARG A 86 -3.08 12.49 -8.81
N ARG A 87 -3.89 12.82 -7.80
CA ARG A 87 -3.43 13.47 -6.56
C ARG A 87 -3.50 12.44 -5.43
N VAL A 88 -2.47 12.41 -4.59
CA VAL A 88 -2.42 11.59 -3.37
C VAL A 88 -2.58 12.50 -2.17
N ILE A 89 -3.45 12.10 -1.24
CA ILE A 89 -3.67 12.80 0.02
C ILE A 89 -3.14 11.92 1.13
N TYR A 90 -2.14 12.42 1.86
CA TYR A 90 -1.61 11.77 3.07
C TYR A 90 -2.16 12.50 4.29
N THR A 91 -2.83 11.78 5.20
CA THR A 91 -3.46 12.35 6.40
C THR A 91 -2.78 11.84 7.66
N THR A 92 -2.59 12.72 8.64
CA THR A 92 -2.09 12.38 9.99
C THR A 92 -3.08 12.85 11.04
N PRO A 93 -3.20 12.17 12.19
CA PRO A 93 -4.15 12.55 13.23
C PRO A 93 -3.74 13.83 14.00
N ILE A 94 -2.47 14.24 13.91
CA ILE A 94 -1.92 15.40 14.63
C ILE A 94 -1.10 16.26 13.65
N LYS A 95 -1.16 17.59 13.84
CA LYS A 95 -0.48 18.59 13.00
C LYS A 95 1.05 18.43 12.99
N ASP A 96 1.66 18.18 14.14
CA ASP A 96 3.12 18.06 14.21
C ASP A 96 3.65 16.87 13.40
N LEU A 97 2.90 15.75 13.39
CA LEU A 97 3.18 14.61 12.52
C LEU A 97 3.00 14.97 11.04
N SER A 98 2.01 15.80 10.71
CA SER A 98 1.83 16.33 9.35
C SER A 98 3.05 17.13 8.92
N ASN A 99 3.55 18.01 9.78
CA ASN A 99 4.73 18.84 9.49
C ASN A 99 5.98 17.98 9.32
N GLN A 100 6.15 16.94 10.15
CA GLN A 100 7.25 16.00 10.02
C GLN A 100 7.18 15.28 8.66
N LYS A 101 6.03 14.67 8.33
CA LYS A 101 5.86 13.93 7.07
C LYS A 101 5.96 14.83 5.84
N TYR A 102 5.51 16.07 5.94
CA TYR A 102 5.70 17.07 4.89
C TYR A 102 7.20 17.29 4.63
N ARG A 103 8.03 17.43 5.67
CA ARG A 103 9.48 17.56 5.48
C ARG A 103 10.09 16.29 4.87
N GLU A 104 9.69 15.11 5.33
CA GLU A 104 10.18 13.84 4.77
C GLU A 104 9.86 13.72 3.27
N PHE A 105 8.62 14.05 2.85
CA PHE A 105 8.21 13.93 1.45
C PHE A 105 8.77 15.01 0.51
N PHE A 106 8.96 16.24 1.00
CA PHE A 106 9.37 17.37 0.16
C PHE A 106 10.86 17.71 0.26
N LEU A 107 11.47 17.50 1.43
CA LEU A 107 12.86 17.86 1.72
C LEU A 107 13.79 16.64 1.75
N GLY A 108 13.24 15.42 1.84
CA GLY A 108 14.05 14.20 1.90
C GLY A 108 14.91 14.08 3.17
N VAL A 109 14.53 14.79 4.24
CA VAL A 109 15.16 14.82 5.57
C VAL A 109 14.16 14.57 6.68
#